data_AF-A0A135UWD8-F1
#
_entry.id   AF-A0A135UWD8-F1
#
_cell.length_a   1.000
_cell.length_b   1.000
_cell.length_c   1.000
_cell.angle_alpha   90.00
_cell.angle_beta   90.00
_cell.angle_gamma   90.00
#
_symmetry.space_group_name_H-M   'P 1'
#
loop_
_entity.id
_entity.type
_entity.pdbx_description
1 polymer ?
#
loop_
_entity_poly.entity_id
_entity_poly.type
_entity_poly.pdbx_seq_one_letter_code
_entity_poly.pdbx_strand_id
1 'polypeptide(L)'
;MIAQRVGVSAMRRAAAKPSVFFNQQIPKIVASQSMSTSQSRPVATTKLTPQDGLELLAKQRLSRPISPHLTIYKMEQTWFGASIWTRITGGGLSAAFYVYFGTYLVAPLLGWHVESQSLIAAFGALPLAAKGGLKFLVAWPFTFHFFNGIRHLTYDFALGFAKPEIVKWGWVIWSSSLVAAVGLAFAW
;
A
#
# COMPACT_ATOMS: atom_id res chain seq x y z
N MET A 1 -80.00 15.83 63.72
CA MET A 1 -80.46 16.36 62.41
C MET A 1 -79.29 16.63 61.44
N ILE A 2 -78.45 15.64 61.10
CA ILE A 2 -77.27 15.84 60.20
C ILE A 2 -77.24 14.85 59.01
N ALA A 3 -78.07 13.80 59.02
CA ALA A 3 -78.10 12.80 57.94
C ALA A 3 -78.79 13.28 56.64
N GLN A 4 -79.65 14.31 56.69
CA GLN A 4 -80.42 14.75 55.52
C GLN A 4 -79.64 15.63 54.53
N ARG A 5 -78.43 16.10 54.86
CA ARG A 5 -77.66 16.99 53.97
C ARG A 5 -76.68 16.26 53.03
N VAL A 6 -76.36 15.00 53.32
CA VAL A 6 -75.41 14.21 52.52
C VAL A 6 -76.07 13.68 51.24
N GLY A 7 -77.33 13.21 51.32
CA GLY A 7 -78.05 12.64 50.18
C GLY A 7 -78.33 13.65 49.05
N VAL A 8 -78.61 14.91 49.39
CA VAL A 8 -78.93 15.96 48.39
C VAL A 8 -77.69 16.39 47.60
N SER A 9 -76.51 16.26 48.19
CA SER A 9 -75.23 16.60 47.56
C SER A 9 -74.79 15.55 46.53
N ALA A 10 -75.09 14.27 46.78
CA ALA A 10 -74.82 13.17 45.86
C ALA A 10 -75.77 13.18 44.64
N MET A 11 -77.07 13.45 44.84
CA MET A 11 -78.01 13.59 43.73
C MET A 11 -77.69 14.78 42.82
N ARG A 12 -77.20 15.90 43.38
CA ARG A 12 -76.76 17.05 42.56
C ARG A 12 -75.53 16.76 41.69
N ARG A 13 -74.66 15.83 42.08
CA ARG A 13 -73.51 15.38 41.25
C ARG A 13 -73.89 14.36 40.19
N ALA A 14 -74.90 13.52 40.45
CA ALA A 14 -75.43 12.58 39.45
C ALA A 14 -76.29 13.27 38.37
N ALA A 15 -76.94 14.39 38.70
CA ALA A 15 -77.71 15.22 37.76
C ALA A 15 -76.87 16.28 37.02
N ALA A 16 -75.59 16.43 37.35
CA ALA A 16 -74.68 17.31 36.63
C ALA A 16 -74.27 16.63 35.32
N LYS A 17 -74.38 17.37 34.20
CA LYS A 17 -73.93 16.94 32.88
C LYS A 17 -72.50 16.38 33.00
N PRO A 18 -72.18 15.22 32.39
CA PRO A 18 -70.84 14.65 32.48
C PRO A 18 -69.82 15.71 32.08
N SER A 19 -68.80 15.91 32.91
CA SER A 19 -67.78 16.92 32.63
C SER A 19 -67.18 16.64 31.26
N VAL A 20 -67.13 17.67 30.42
CA VAL A 20 -66.61 17.57 29.04
C VAL A 20 -65.16 17.03 29.03
N PHE A 21 -64.44 17.24 30.13
CA PHE A 21 -63.11 16.71 30.39
C PHE A 21 -63.03 15.18 30.48
N PHE A 22 -64.05 14.50 31.00
CA PHE A 22 -64.03 13.04 31.15
C PHE A 22 -64.25 12.35 29.79
N ASN A 23 -65.15 12.88 28.95
CA ASN A 23 -65.40 12.31 27.62
C ASN A 23 -64.33 12.66 26.56
N GLN A 24 -63.57 13.75 26.74
CA GLN A 24 -62.51 14.12 25.81
C GLN A 24 -61.18 13.37 26.02
N GLN A 25 -60.98 12.77 27.20
CA GLN A 25 -59.74 12.06 27.52
C GLN A 25 -59.83 10.53 27.32
N ILE A 26 -61.03 9.94 27.33
CA ILE A 26 -61.24 8.52 27.02
C ILE A 26 -60.68 8.13 25.64
N PRO A 27 -60.91 8.89 24.55
CA PRO A 27 -60.38 8.53 23.23
C PRO A 27 -58.85 8.52 23.20
N LYS A 28 -58.21 9.42 23.96
CA LYS A 28 -56.74 9.53 24.03
C LYS A 28 -56.12 8.39 24.82
N ILE A 29 -56.75 7.96 25.91
CA ILE A 29 -56.28 6.84 26.72
C ILE A 29 -56.46 5.52 25.96
N VAL A 30 -57.61 5.30 25.32
CA VAL A 30 -57.88 4.11 24.50
C VAL A 30 -56.97 4.06 23.26
N ALA A 31 -56.68 5.20 22.63
CA ALA A 31 -55.70 5.29 21.54
C ALA A 31 -54.26 5.04 21.99
N SER A 32 -53.91 5.40 23.24
CA SER A 32 -52.58 5.12 23.80
C SER A 32 -52.39 3.67 24.26
N GLN A 33 -53.48 2.99 24.65
CA GLN A 33 -53.46 1.55 25.02
C GLN A 33 -53.15 0.63 23.84
N SER A 34 -53.40 1.10 22.62
CA SER A 34 -53.09 0.38 21.37
C SER A 34 -51.70 0.72 20.81
N MET A 35 -50.96 1.64 21.45
CA MET A 35 -49.56 1.90 21.08
C MET A 35 -48.66 0.85 21.73
N SER A 36 -48.03 0.02 20.89
CA SER A 36 -47.00 -0.91 21.32
C SER A 36 -45.86 -0.15 21.99
N THR A 37 -45.64 -0.43 23.28
CA THR A 37 -44.48 0.07 24.04
C THR A 37 -43.22 -0.76 23.77
N SER A 38 -43.35 -1.82 22.97
CA SER A 38 -42.22 -2.66 22.58
C SER A 38 -41.37 -1.93 21.56
N GLN A 39 -40.31 -1.29 22.06
CA GLN A 39 -39.27 -0.72 21.23
C GLN A 39 -38.55 -1.85 20.48
N SER A 40 -38.92 -2.09 19.21
CA SER A 40 -38.20 -3.04 18.37
C SER A 40 -36.80 -2.48 18.10
N ARG A 41 -35.79 -3.06 18.76
CA ARG A 41 -34.40 -2.83 18.37
C ARG A 41 -34.05 -3.85 17.30
N PRO A 42 -33.88 -3.46 16.02
CA PRO A 42 -33.52 -4.40 14.95
C PRO A 42 -32.06 -4.88 15.05
N VAL A 43 -31.31 -4.41 16.05
CA VAL A 43 -29.88 -4.69 16.21
C VAL A 43 -29.68 -5.49 17.49
N ALA A 44 -29.34 -6.77 17.32
CA ALA A 44 -28.90 -7.64 18.40
C ALA A 44 -27.39 -7.47 18.61
N THR A 45 -26.97 -7.20 19.85
CA THR A 45 -25.55 -7.19 20.21
C THR A 45 -25.13 -8.58 20.62
N THR A 46 -24.10 -9.14 19.98
CA THR A 46 -23.46 -10.38 20.40
C THR A 46 -22.31 -10.07 21.37
N LYS A 47 -22.14 -10.89 22.41
CA LYS A 47 -20.96 -10.82 23.26
C LYS A 47 -19.77 -11.35 22.46
N LEU A 48 -18.75 -10.52 22.28
CA LEU A 48 -17.51 -10.90 21.61
C LEU A 48 -16.40 -11.04 22.66
N THR A 49 -15.62 -12.10 22.55
CA THR A 49 -14.34 -12.18 23.24
C THR A 49 -13.33 -11.25 22.56
N PRO A 50 -12.22 -10.87 23.22
CA PRO A 50 -11.15 -10.11 22.57
C PRO A 50 -10.63 -10.80 21.30
N GLN A 51 -10.59 -12.14 21.28
CA GLN A 51 -10.13 -12.92 20.14
C GLN A 51 -11.09 -12.79 18.94
N ASP A 52 -12.41 -12.86 19.18
CA ASP A 52 -13.41 -12.68 18.12
C ASP A 52 -13.31 -11.28 17.51
N GLY A 53 -13.07 -10.26 18.34
CA GLY A 53 -12.81 -8.90 17.90
C GLY A 53 -11.58 -8.80 16.98
N LEU A 54 -10.49 -9.48 17.33
CA LEU A 54 -9.28 -9.51 16.49
C LEU A 54 -9.52 -10.22 15.16
N GLU A 55 -10.25 -11.32 15.15
CA GLU A 55 -10.60 -12.05 13.94
C GLU A 55 -11.49 -11.22 13.00
N LEU A 56 -12.49 -10.52 13.56
CA LEU A 56 -13.33 -9.61 12.80
C LEU A 56 -12.51 -8.46 12.20
N LEU A 57 -11.60 -7.85 12.96
CA LEU A 57 -10.71 -6.82 12.45
C LEU A 57 -9.78 -7.35 11.35
N ALA A 58 -9.27 -8.58 11.49
CA ALA A 58 -8.45 -9.22 10.46
C ALA A 58 -9.27 -9.45 9.17
N LYS A 59 -10.48 -10.00 9.28
CA LYS A 59 -11.43 -10.18 8.17
C LYS A 59 -11.73 -8.84 7.48
N GLN A 60 -11.99 -7.79 8.25
CA GLN A 60 -12.20 -6.46 7.70
C GLN A 60 -10.97 -5.89 6.98
N ARG A 61 -9.75 -6.12 7.49
CA ARG A 61 -8.52 -5.64 6.84
C ARG A 61 -8.29 -6.29 5.48
N LEU A 62 -8.69 -7.56 5.30
CA LEU A 62 -8.60 -8.25 4.01
C LEU A 62 -9.54 -7.64 2.94
N SER A 63 -10.69 -7.11 3.35
CA SER A 63 -11.65 -6.46 2.45
C SER A 63 -11.34 -5.00 2.14
N ARG A 64 -10.33 -4.40 2.79
CA ARG A 64 -9.96 -3.01 2.54
C ARG A 64 -9.10 -2.94 1.27
N PRO A 65 -9.43 -2.07 0.30
CA PRO A 65 -8.60 -1.89 -0.87
C PRO A 65 -7.26 -1.26 -0.48
N ILE A 66 -6.20 -1.63 -1.20
CA ILE A 66 -4.90 -0.98 -1.10
C ILE A 66 -5.00 0.34 -1.88
N SER A 67 -4.64 1.47 -1.25
CA SER A 67 -4.61 2.75 -1.96
C SER A 67 -3.57 2.69 -3.09
N PRO A 68 -3.86 3.27 -4.27
CA PRO A 68 -2.90 3.29 -5.36
C PRO A 68 -1.60 3.98 -4.92
N HIS A 69 -0.46 3.47 -5.39
CA HIS A 69 0.86 3.95 -4.99
C HIS A 69 1.71 4.30 -6.21
N LEU A 70 2.38 3.33 -6.83
CA LEU A 70 3.30 3.55 -7.96
C LEU A 70 2.58 4.15 -9.18
N THR A 71 1.30 3.85 -9.36
CA THR A 71 0.49 4.30 -10.50
C THR A 71 0.08 5.77 -10.41
N ILE A 72 0.15 6.39 -9.22
CA ILE A 72 -0.27 7.78 -9.00
C ILE A 72 0.85 8.66 -8.45
N TYR A 73 1.99 8.09 -8.10
CA TYR A 73 3.11 8.83 -7.53
C TYR A 73 3.88 9.58 -8.61
N LYS A 74 4.35 10.79 -8.27
CA LYS A 74 5.14 11.64 -9.17
C LYS A 74 6.48 10.98 -9.51
N MET A 75 6.82 10.95 -10.80
CA MET A 75 8.03 10.27 -11.30
C MET A 75 9.30 11.09 -11.03
N GLU A 76 9.18 12.39 -10.76
CA GLU A 76 10.30 13.29 -10.43
C GLU A 76 10.86 13.04 -9.03
N GLN A 77 10.23 12.18 -8.24
CA GLN A 77 10.63 11.86 -6.89
C GLN A 77 11.79 10.86 -6.86
N THR A 78 12.52 10.84 -5.74
CA THR A 78 13.78 10.09 -5.59
C THR A 78 13.68 8.59 -5.87
N TRP A 79 12.49 7.98 -5.71
CA TRP A 79 12.26 6.55 -5.93
C TRP A 79 12.50 6.13 -7.38
N PHE A 80 12.04 6.92 -8.36
CA PHE A 80 12.21 6.67 -9.81
C PHE A 80 13.45 7.34 -10.39
N GLY A 81 14.33 7.85 -9.53
CA GLY A 81 15.68 8.26 -9.89
C GLY A 81 16.66 7.12 -9.63
N ALA A 82 17.82 7.47 -9.07
CA ALA A 82 18.89 6.51 -8.88
C ALA A 82 18.56 5.33 -7.93
N SER A 83 17.50 5.42 -7.12
CA SER A 83 17.08 4.32 -6.22
C SER A 83 16.63 3.08 -6.98
N ILE A 84 15.68 3.18 -7.91
CA ILE A 84 15.22 2.01 -8.68
C ILE A 84 16.32 1.50 -9.61
N TRP A 85 17.10 2.41 -10.20
CA TRP A 85 18.19 2.02 -11.09
C TRP A 85 19.28 1.24 -10.38
N THR A 86 19.63 1.54 -9.12
CA THR A 86 20.58 0.68 -8.38
C THR A 86 20.06 -0.74 -8.19
N ARG A 87 18.74 -0.93 -8.01
CA ARG A 87 18.13 -2.26 -7.91
C ARG A 87 18.15 -2.97 -9.25
N ILE A 88 17.78 -2.28 -10.33
CA ILE A 88 17.76 -2.84 -11.69
C ILE A 88 19.18 -3.23 -12.12
N THR A 89 20.16 -2.33 -11.96
CA THR A 89 21.55 -2.61 -12.37
C THR A 89 22.18 -3.67 -11.49
N GLY A 90 21.97 -3.62 -10.17
CA GLY A 90 22.48 -4.64 -9.24
C GLY A 90 21.88 -6.01 -9.51
N GLY A 91 20.55 -6.10 -9.59
CA GLY A 91 19.84 -7.33 -9.89
C GLY A 91 20.19 -7.88 -11.28
N GLY A 92 20.31 -7.01 -12.29
CA GLY A 92 20.72 -7.40 -13.64
C GLY A 92 22.13 -7.98 -13.69
N LEU A 93 23.10 -7.33 -13.03
CA LEU A 93 24.48 -7.84 -12.93
C LEU A 93 24.54 -9.17 -12.16
N SER A 94 23.86 -9.27 -11.02
CA SER A 94 23.79 -10.52 -10.26
C SER A 94 23.15 -11.64 -11.07
N ALA A 95 22.04 -11.37 -11.76
CA ALA A 95 21.37 -12.36 -12.61
C ALA A 95 22.30 -12.82 -13.75
N ALA A 96 22.99 -11.89 -14.42
CA ALA A 96 23.96 -12.23 -15.46
C ALA A 96 25.09 -13.12 -14.93
N PHE A 97 25.62 -12.83 -13.74
CA PHE A 97 26.62 -13.69 -13.11
C PHE A 97 26.09 -15.07 -12.76
N TYR A 98 24.93 -15.16 -12.11
CA TYR A 98 24.34 -16.46 -11.75
C TYR A 98 24.02 -17.31 -12.97
N VAL A 99 23.47 -16.72 -14.02
CA VAL A 99 23.22 -17.41 -15.29
C VAL A 99 24.54 -17.89 -15.88
N TYR A 100 25.54 -17.02 -16.02
CA TYR A 100 26.81 -17.41 -16.61
C TYR A 100 27.51 -18.54 -15.83
N PHE A 101 27.70 -18.38 -14.52
CA PHE A 101 28.40 -19.39 -13.71
C PHE A 101 27.59 -20.68 -13.58
N GLY A 102 26.26 -20.60 -13.51
CA GLY A 102 25.38 -21.76 -13.53
C GLY A 102 25.49 -22.52 -14.86
N THR A 103 25.45 -21.81 -15.98
CA THR A 103 25.67 -22.40 -17.31
C THR A 103 27.07 -23.00 -17.43
N TYR A 104 28.10 -22.29 -16.97
CA TYR A 104 29.48 -22.77 -17.00
C TYR A 104 29.65 -24.09 -16.23
N LEU A 105 29.00 -24.21 -15.07
CA LEU A 105 29.03 -25.43 -14.26
C LEU A 105 28.36 -26.62 -14.97
N VAL A 106 27.22 -26.39 -15.64
CA VAL A 106 26.43 -27.45 -16.29
C VAL A 106 26.96 -27.80 -17.69
N ALA A 107 27.67 -26.87 -18.34
CA ALA A 107 28.10 -26.99 -19.74
C ALA A 107 28.82 -28.31 -20.09
N PRO A 108 29.74 -28.86 -19.28
CA PRO A 108 30.40 -30.13 -19.59
C PRO A 108 29.43 -31.32 -19.68
N LEU A 109 28.33 -31.29 -18.92
CA LEU A 109 27.32 -32.36 -18.93
C LEU A 109 26.47 -32.36 -20.21
N LEU A 110 26.38 -31.20 -20.87
CA LEU A 110 25.59 -30.99 -22.08
C LEU A 110 26.45 -30.89 -23.35
N GLY A 111 27.78 -31.00 -23.21
CA GLY A 111 28.72 -30.80 -24.31
C GLY A 111 28.75 -29.37 -24.84
N TRP A 112 28.39 -28.37 -24.01
CA TRP A 112 28.42 -26.97 -24.40
C TRP A 112 29.81 -26.35 -24.17
N HIS A 113 30.20 -25.44 -25.06
CA HIS A 113 31.45 -24.69 -24.99
C HIS A 113 31.18 -23.24 -24.57
N VAL A 114 31.42 -22.95 -23.30
CA VAL A 114 31.21 -21.62 -22.68
C VAL A 114 32.44 -21.09 -21.96
N GLU A 115 33.58 -21.74 -22.16
CA GLU A 115 34.88 -21.28 -21.71
C GLU A 115 35.30 -19.98 -22.40
N SER A 116 36.25 -19.28 -21.78
CA SER A 116 36.71 -17.96 -22.22
C SER A 116 37.10 -17.91 -23.69
N GLN A 117 37.72 -18.97 -24.22
CA GLN A 117 38.12 -19.07 -25.63
C GLN A 117 36.91 -19.02 -26.57
N SER A 118 35.87 -19.79 -26.28
CA SER A 118 34.62 -19.80 -27.06
C SER A 118 33.88 -18.47 -26.97
N LEU A 119 33.84 -17.84 -25.78
CA LEU A 119 33.24 -16.52 -25.62
C LEU A 119 34.00 -15.43 -26.39
N ILE A 120 35.33 -15.43 -26.35
CA ILE A 120 36.18 -14.48 -27.07
C ILE A 120 35.98 -14.65 -28.57
N ALA A 121 35.95 -15.90 -29.07
CA ALA A 121 35.70 -16.17 -30.49
C ALA A 121 34.31 -15.68 -30.92
N ALA A 122 33.27 -15.99 -30.14
CA ALA A 122 31.89 -15.55 -30.41
C ALA A 122 31.77 -14.02 -30.40
N PHE A 123 32.33 -13.35 -29.40
CA PHE A 123 32.36 -11.89 -29.33
C PHE A 123 33.19 -11.28 -30.47
N GLY A 124 34.30 -11.92 -30.82
CA GLY A 124 35.19 -11.53 -31.92
C GLY A 124 34.52 -11.57 -33.29
N ALA A 125 33.57 -12.48 -33.50
CA ALA A 125 32.80 -12.60 -34.74
C ALA A 125 31.71 -11.52 -34.91
N LEU A 126 31.39 -10.75 -33.87
CA LEU A 126 30.34 -9.74 -33.94
C LEU A 126 30.74 -8.51 -34.77
N PRO A 127 29.78 -7.83 -35.44
CA PRO A 127 30.00 -6.52 -36.04
C PRO A 127 30.47 -5.49 -35.01
N LEU A 128 31.23 -4.49 -35.46
CA LEU A 128 31.80 -3.48 -34.56
C LEU A 128 30.75 -2.75 -33.71
N ALA A 129 29.59 -2.43 -34.29
CA ALA A 129 28.48 -1.82 -33.57
C ALA A 129 27.94 -2.72 -32.44
N ALA A 130 27.81 -4.03 -32.69
CA ALA A 130 27.35 -5.00 -31.69
C ALA A 130 28.38 -5.18 -30.57
N LYS A 131 29.68 -5.19 -30.89
CA LYS A 131 30.77 -5.22 -29.90
C LYS A 131 30.69 -4.00 -28.97
N GLY A 132 30.56 -2.80 -29.55
CA GLY A 132 30.42 -1.56 -28.79
C GLY A 132 29.18 -1.55 -27.90
N GLY A 133 28.03 -1.95 -28.47
CA GLY A 133 26.76 -2.04 -27.74
C GLY A 133 26.82 -3.00 -26.55
N LEU A 134 27.38 -4.20 -26.74
CA LEU A 134 27.54 -5.17 -25.65
C LEU A 134 28.52 -4.72 -24.57
N LYS A 135 29.66 -4.14 -24.96
CA LYS A 135 30.61 -3.56 -23.99
C LYS A 135 29.93 -2.49 -23.14
N PHE A 136 29.20 -1.57 -23.77
CA PHE A 136 28.47 -0.52 -23.06
C PHE A 136 27.34 -1.07 -22.19
N LEU A 137 26.58 -2.06 -22.69
CA LEU A 137 25.47 -2.70 -21.98
C LEU A 137 25.93 -3.36 -20.67
N VAL A 138 27.15 -3.87 -20.61
CA VAL A 138 27.74 -4.41 -19.37
C VAL A 138 28.38 -3.31 -18.53
N ALA A 139 29.12 -2.39 -19.16
CA ALA A 139 29.86 -1.35 -18.46
C ALA A 139 28.96 -0.33 -17.75
N TRP A 140 27.83 0.06 -18.35
CA TRP A 140 26.95 1.08 -17.78
C TRP A 140 26.23 0.63 -16.50
N PRO A 141 25.55 -0.54 -16.45
CA PRO A 141 25.00 -1.04 -15.20
C PRO A 141 26.04 -1.17 -14.09
N PHE A 142 27.25 -1.64 -14.41
CA PHE A 142 28.35 -1.76 -13.46
C PHE A 142 28.76 -0.41 -12.88
N THR A 143 29.12 0.55 -13.74
CA THR A 143 29.56 1.89 -13.31
C THR A 143 28.47 2.68 -12.60
N PHE A 144 27.21 2.58 -13.06
CA PHE A 144 26.06 3.17 -12.38
C PHE A 144 25.88 2.59 -10.97
N HIS A 145 25.85 1.25 -10.87
CA HIS A 145 25.68 0.58 -9.58
C HIS A 145 26.83 0.93 -8.62
N PHE A 146 28.06 0.97 -9.14
CA PHE A 146 29.25 1.31 -8.36
C PHE A 146 29.19 2.74 -7.81
N PHE A 147 29.02 3.76 -8.66
CA PHE A 147 28.99 5.15 -8.20
C PHE A 147 27.77 5.46 -7.34
N ASN A 148 26.60 4.91 -7.67
CA ASN A 148 25.43 5.08 -6.82
C ASN A 148 25.59 4.32 -5.49
N GLY A 149 26.27 3.17 -5.50
CA GLY A 149 26.64 2.42 -4.30
C GLY A 149 27.49 3.24 -3.34
N ILE A 150 28.48 3.98 -3.85
CA ILE A 150 29.26 4.94 -3.03
C ILE A 150 28.33 5.96 -2.38
N ARG A 151 27.38 6.55 -3.13
CA ARG A 151 26.39 7.47 -2.54
C ARG A 151 25.53 6.78 -1.47
N HIS A 152 25.11 5.54 -1.69
CA HIS A 152 24.37 4.79 -0.67
C HIS A 152 25.19 4.60 0.61
N LEU A 153 26.47 4.26 0.50
CA LEU A 153 27.37 4.20 1.66
C LEU A 153 27.49 5.57 2.37
N THR A 154 27.51 6.69 1.65
CA THR A 154 27.47 8.01 2.30
C THR A 154 26.15 8.28 3.05
N TYR A 155 25.03 7.76 2.53
CA TYR A 155 23.74 7.83 3.21
C TYR A 155 23.71 6.97 4.47
N ASP A 156 24.43 5.84 4.50
CA ASP A 156 24.56 5.01 5.71
C ASP A 156 25.29 5.76 6.84
N PHE A 157 26.13 6.75 6.50
CA PHE A 157 26.75 7.68 7.46
C PHE A 157 25.90 8.93 7.78
N ALA A 158 24.63 8.97 7.35
CA ALA A 158 23.74 10.12 7.53
C ALA A 158 24.21 11.42 6.82
N LEU A 159 25.03 11.31 5.78
CA LEU A 159 25.57 12.46 5.02
C LEU A 159 24.77 12.69 3.73
N GLY A 160 24.62 13.95 3.29
CA GLY A 160 24.08 14.25 1.95
C GLY A 160 22.55 14.23 1.81
N PHE A 161 21.80 14.30 2.92
CA PHE A 161 20.33 14.21 2.92
C PHE A 161 19.61 15.53 2.61
N ALA A 162 20.32 16.65 2.46
CA ALA A 162 19.67 17.89 2.07
C ALA A 162 19.11 17.76 0.65
N LYS A 163 17.88 18.23 0.41
CA LYS A 163 17.23 18.07 -0.91
C LYS A 163 18.08 18.56 -2.09
N PRO A 164 18.75 19.73 -2.03
CA PRO A 164 19.61 20.18 -3.12
C PRO A 164 20.79 19.24 -3.37
N GLU A 165 21.36 18.64 -2.32
CA GLU A 165 22.45 17.68 -2.41
C GLU A 165 21.99 16.39 -3.08
N ILE A 166 20.83 15.86 -2.70
CA ILE A 166 20.24 14.67 -3.32
C ILE A 166 20.07 14.86 -4.83
N VAL A 167 19.56 16.02 -5.26
CA VAL A 167 19.39 16.35 -6.69
C VAL A 167 20.75 16.47 -7.38
N LYS A 168 21.70 17.20 -6.79
CA LYS A 168 23.06 17.37 -7.32
C LYS A 168 23.75 16.01 -7.52
N TRP A 169 23.77 15.18 -6.48
CA TRP A 169 24.40 13.86 -6.53
C TRP A 169 23.70 12.93 -7.51
N GLY A 170 22.38 13.04 -7.67
CA GLY A 170 21.64 12.35 -8.72
C GLY A 170 22.24 12.59 -10.10
N TRP A 171 22.44 13.86 -10.49
CA TRP A 171 23.06 14.21 -11.77
C TRP A 171 24.51 13.78 -11.87
N VAL A 172 25.29 13.93 -10.79
CA VAL A 172 26.70 13.49 -10.76
C VAL A 172 26.81 12.00 -11.08
N ILE A 173 25.98 11.15 -10.46
CA ILE A 173 25.99 9.69 -10.70
C ILE A 173 25.62 9.35 -12.14
N TRP A 174 24.56 9.98 -12.69
CA TRP A 174 24.16 9.75 -14.07
C TRP A 174 25.29 10.10 -15.04
N SER A 175 25.87 11.29 -14.90
CA SER A 175 26.94 11.74 -15.79
C SER A 175 28.21 10.93 -15.63
N SER A 176 28.67 10.68 -14.39
CA SER A 176 29.91 9.94 -14.15
C SER A 176 29.81 8.49 -14.61
N SER A 177 28.68 7.82 -14.38
CA SER A 177 28.47 6.44 -14.85
C SER A 177 28.46 6.33 -16.36
N LEU A 178 27.77 7.24 -17.07
CA LEU A 178 27.75 7.24 -18.53
C LEU A 178 29.15 7.48 -19.12
N VAL A 179 29.88 8.48 -18.61
CA VAL A 179 31.24 8.78 -19.07
C VAL A 179 32.18 7.59 -18.81
N ALA A 180 32.13 7.01 -17.61
CA ALA A 180 32.94 5.84 -17.30
C ALA A 180 32.59 4.63 -18.17
N ALA A 181 31.30 4.39 -18.43
CA ALA A 181 30.86 3.30 -19.29
C ALA A 181 31.31 3.47 -20.75
N VAL A 182 31.24 4.68 -21.29
CA VAL A 182 31.77 5.00 -22.62
C VAL A 182 33.27 4.77 -22.66
N GLY A 183 34.01 5.25 -21.66
CA GLY A 183 35.46 5.01 -21.55
C GLY A 183 35.81 3.53 -21.52
N LEU A 184 35.13 2.75 -20.66
CA LEU A 184 35.30 1.31 -20.57
C LEU A 184 34.90 0.56 -21.85
N ALA A 185 33.96 1.10 -22.63
CA ALA A 185 33.51 0.44 -23.85
C ALA A 185 34.41 0.74 -25.07
N PHE A 186 35.02 1.94 -25.14
CA PHE A 186 35.60 2.45 -26.38
C PHE A 186 37.02 3.01 -26.28
N ALA A 187 37.60 3.19 -25.09
CA ALA A 187 38.90 3.86 -24.93
C ALA A 187 40.13 2.92 -24.94
N TRP A 188 40.01 1.69 -25.46
CA TRP A 188 41.08 0.69 -25.49
C TRP A 188 40.92 -0.30 -26.64
#